data_AF-A0A4Y9RQP7-F1
#
_entry.id   AF-A0A4Y9RQP7-F1
#
_cell.length_a   1.000
_cell.length_b   1.000
_cell.length_c   1.000
_cell.angle_alpha   90.00
_cell.angle_beta   90.00
_cell.angle_gamma   90.00
#
_symmetry.space_group_name_H-M   'P 1'
#
loop_
_entity.id
_entity.type
_entity.pdbx_description
1 polymer ?
#
loop_
_entity_poly.entity_id
_entity_poly.type
_entity_poly.pdbx_seq_one_letter_code
_entity_poly.pdbx_strand_id
1 'polypeptide(L)' 'MLDVDWKELFAFSVPVAELLVRGTVMYWFLFALFRFVVRREVGGVGVGDILIMVIVADAAQNAMAGEYHSISDG' A
#
# COMPACT_ATOMS: atom_id res chain seq x y z
N MET A 1 -19.65 12.05 30.42
CA MET A 1 -18.35 12.63 30.04
C MET A 1 -17.68 11.57 29.19
N LEU A 2 -17.35 11.88 27.94
CA LEU A 2 -16.72 10.92 27.03
C LEU A 2 -15.30 10.66 27.52
N ASP A 3 -15.07 9.51 28.14
CA ASP A 3 -13.75 9.06 28.54
C ASP A 3 -13.06 8.56 27.26
N VAL A 4 -12.39 9.48 26.57
CA VAL A 4 -11.60 9.17 25.38
C VAL A 4 -10.32 8.50 25.88
N ASP A 5 -10.19 7.19 25.67
CA ASP A 5 -9.00 6.45 26.05
C ASP A 5 -7.86 6.75 25.06
N TRP A 6 -7.08 7.78 25.39
CA TRP A 6 -5.94 8.23 24.60
C TRP A 6 -4.89 7.13 24.39
N LYS A 7 -4.83 6.10 25.24
CA LYS A 7 -3.90 4.98 25.03
C LYS A 7 -4.33 4.08 23.86
N GLU A 8 -5.63 3.91 23.67
CA GLU A 8 -6.18 3.12 22.56
C GLU A 8 -6.00 3.86 21.22
N LEU A 9 -6.09 5.20 21.24
CA LEU A 9 -5.81 6.06 20.07
C LEU A 9 -4.34 6.10 19.62
N PHE A 10 -3.39 5.70 20.47
CA PHE A 10 -1.96 5.63 20.15
C PHE A 10 -1.38 4.21 20.19
N ALA A 11 -2.22 3.21 20.48
CA ALA A 11 -1.84 1.83 20.29
C ALA A 11 -1.84 1.55 18.78
N PHE A 12 -0.73 1.03 18.28
CA PHE A 12 -0.70 0.43 16.94
C PHE A 12 -1.66 -0.76 16.97
N SER A 13 -2.83 -0.61 16.35
CA SER A 13 -3.83 -1.67 16.28
C SER A 13 -3.35 -2.83 15.40
N VAL A 14 -2.46 -2.53 14.44
CA VAL A 14 -1.80 -3.53 13.59
C VAL A 14 -0.35 -3.74 14.06
N PRO A 15 0.09 -5.00 14.30
CA PRO A 15 1.47 -5.29 14.61
C PRO A 15 2.41 -4.78 13.51
N VAL A 16 3.46 -4.02 13.88
CA VAL A 16 4.47 -3.50 12.93
C VAL A 16 5.10 -4.63 12.09
N ALA A 17 5.28 -5.81 12.70
CA ALA A 17 5.78 -6.99 11.99
C ALA A 17 4.83 -7.45 10.87
N GLU A 18 3.52 -7.38 11.09
CA GLU A 18 2.52 -7.70 10.07
C GLU A 18 2.55 -6.70 8.92
N LEU A 19 2.69 -5.39 9.23
CA LEU A 19 2.83 -4.34 8.22
C LEU A 19 4.08 -4.55 7.34
N LEU A 20 5.20 -4.92 7.96
CA LEU A 20 6.45 -5.23 7.25
C LEU A 20 6.30 -6.45 6.35
N VAL A 21 5.70 -7.54 6.84
CA VAL A 21 5.48 -8.75 6.03
C VAL A 21 4.53 -8.45 4.88
N ARG A 22 3.39 -7.79 5.15
CA ARG A 22 2.40 -7.40 4.13
C ARG A 22 3.01 -6.49 3.06
N GLY A 23 3.73 -5.46 3.48
CA GLY A 23 4.43 -4.54 2.57
C GLY A 23 5.51 -5.24 1.75
N THR A 24 6.25 -6.18 2.34
CA THR A 24 7.24 -6.98 1.63
C THR A 24 6.59 -7.86 0.57
N VAL A 25 5.52 -8.59 0.92
CA VAL A 25 4.78 -9.42 -0.04
C VAL A 25 4.21 -8.56 -1.18
N MET A 26 3.65 -7.40 -0.87
CA MET A 26 3.12 -6.46 -1.86
C MET A 26 4.23 -5.95 -2.80
N TYR A 27 5.39 -5.57 -2.26
CA TYR A 27 6.54 -5.16 -3.07
C TYR A 27 6.97 -6.25 -4.04
N TRP A 28 7.13 -7.49 -3.57
CA TRP A 28 7.51 -8.62 -4.42
C TRP A 28 6.47 -8.93 -5.49
N PHE A 29 5.18 -8.83 -5.14
CA PHE A 29 4.08 -8.98 -6.09
C PHE A 29 4.12 -7.92 -7.20
N LEU A 30 4.19 -6.63 -6.84
CA LEU A 30 4.26 -5.53 -7.80
C LEU A 30 5.53 -5.58 -8.65
N PHE A 31 6.67 -5.92 -8.03
CA PHE A 31 7.92 -6.13 -8.74
C PHE A 31 7.76 -7.21 -9.81
N ALA A 32 7.22 -8.38 -9.46
CA ALA A 32 6.97 -9.45 -10.41
C ALA A 32 5.98 -9.03 -11.50
N LEU A 33 4.88 -8.38 -11.11
CA LEU A 33 3.86 -7.88 -12.02
C LEU A 33 4.47 -6.95 -13.07
N PHE A 34 5.14 -5.88 -12.65
CA PHE A 34 5.75 -4.94 -13.58
C PHE A 34 6.91 -5.58 -14.36
N ARG A 35 7.67 -6.49 -13.74
CA ARG A 35 8.80 -7.15 -14.40
C ARG A 35 8.38 -8.03 -15.58
N PHE A 36 7.24 -8.69 -15.48
CA PHE A 36 6.77 -9.66 -16.47
C PHE A 36 5.67 -9.11 -17.39
N VAL A 37 4.79 -8.24 -16.88
CA VAL A 37 3.64 -7.71 -17.64
C VAL A 37 4.00 -6.47 -18.43
N VAL A 38 4.83 -5.57 -17.88
CA VAL A 38 5.22 -4.36 -18.61
C VAL A 38 6.31 -4.71 -19.61
N ARG A 39 5.92 -4.74 -20.88
CA ARG A 39 6.87 -4.76 -21.99
C ARG A 39 7.48 -3.37 -22.06
N ARG A 40 8.80 -3.29 -21.88
CA ARG A 40 9.54 -2.03 -22.08
C ARG A 40 9.44 -1.66 -23.55
N GLU A 41 8.52 -0.76 -23.89
CA GLU A 41 8.51 -0.16 -25.22
C GLU A 41 9.78 0.68 -25.38
N VAL A 42 10.59 0.35 -26.38
CA VAL A 42 11.84 1.07 -26.70
C VAL A 42 11.43 2.36 -27.41
N GLY A 43 10.94 3.34 -26.65
CA GLY A 43 10.31 4.54 -27.23
C GLY A 43 9.64 5.46 -26.21
N GLY A 44 10.28 5.72 -25.07
CA GLY A 44 9.78 6.68 -24.08
C GLY A 44 8.63 6.15 -23.20
N VAL A 45 8.30 6.91 -22.15
CA VAL A 45 7.18 6.62 -21.26
C VAL A 45 5.94 7.25 -21.86
N GLY A 46 4.96 6.42 -22.26
CA GLY A 46 3.69 6.90 -22.81
C GLY A 46 2.73 7.37 -21.71
N VAL A 47 1.71 8.15 -22.08
CA VAL A 47 0.63 8.53 -21.15
C VAL A 47 -0.10 7.30 -20.59
N GLY A 48 -0.23 6.23 -21.40
CA GLY A 48 -0.81 4.96 -20.97
C GLY A 48 -0.03 4.29 -19.83
N ASP A 49 1.31 4.32 -19.87
CA ASP A 49 2.15 3.73 -18.83
C ASP A 49 1.97 4.45 -17.50
N ILE A 50 1.84 5.78 -17.54
CA ILE A 50 1.61 6.62 -16.36
C ILE A 50 0.24 6.30 -15.76
N LEU A 51 -0.80 6.21 -16.60
CA LEU A 51 -2.15 5.88 -16.14
C LEU A 51 -2.19 4.50 -15.46
N ILE A 52 -1.53 3.50 -16.05
CA ILE A 52 -1.43 2.16 -15.46
C ILE A 52 -0.68 2.23 -14.12
N MET A 53 0.43 2.95 -14.05
CA MET A 53 1.21 3.10 -12.82
C MET A 53 0.38 3.73 -11.71
N VAL A 54 -0.41 4.77 -12.01
CA VAL A 54 -1.28 5.44 -11.03
C VAL A 54 -2.39 4.51 -10.55
N ILE A 55 -3.07 3.80 -11.47
CA ILE A 55 -4.15 2.86 -11.10
C ILE A 55 -3.60 1.73 -10.22
N VAL A 56 -2.42 1.20 -10.55
CA VAL A 56 -1.78 0.16 -9.73
C VAL A 56 -1.35 0.70 -8.37
N ALA A 57 -0.83 1.92 -8.30
CA ALA A 57 -0.46 2.56 -7.04
C ALA A 57 -1.68 2.76 -6.13
N ASP A 58 -2.79 3.24 -6.68
CA ASP A 58 -4.04 3.41 -5.94
C ASP A 58 -4.59 2.06 -5.45
N ALA A 59 -4.63 1.05 -6.31
CA ALA A 59 -5.07 -0.30 -5.94
C ALA A 59 -4.15 -0.93 -4.87
N ALA A 60 -2.84 -0.73 -4.98
CA ALA A 60 -1.87 -1.21 -4.00
C ALA A 60 -2.03 -0.51 -2.64
N GLN A 61 -2.29 0.80 -2.63
CA GLN A 61 -2.59 1.54 -1.40
C GLN A 61 -3.88 1.05 -0.75
N ASN A 62 -4.96 0.88 -1.52
CA ASN A 62 -6.21 0.31 -1.02
C ASN A 62 -6.03 -1.12 -0.47
N ALA A 63 -5.23 -1.96 -1.13
CA ALA A 63 -4.91 -3.29 -0.63
C ALA A 63 -4.03 -3.26 0.63
N MET A 64 -3.21 -2.22 0.78
CA MET A 64 -2.37 -1.99 1.96
C MET A 64 -3.12 -1.29 3.09
N ALA A 65 -4.29 -0.72 2.84
CA ALA A 65 -5.03 0.11 3.78
C ALA A 65 -5.44 -0.66 5.05
N GLY A 66 -5.81 -1.94 4.97
CA GLY A 66 -6.21 -2.72 6.16
C GLY A 66 -7.36 -2.09 6.96
N GLU A 67 -7.77 -2.73 8.06
CA GLU A 67 -8.70 -2.10 9.01
C GLU A 67 -7.93 -1.10 9.87
N TYR A 68 -7.94 0.17 9.47
CA TYR A 68 -7.44 1.27 10.28
C TYR A 68 -8.34 1.42 11.51
N HIS A 69 -7.89 0.93 12.68
CA HIS A 69 -8.64 1.06 13.93
C HIS A 69 -8.15 2.20 14.82
N SER A 70 -6.98 2.79 14.52
CA SER A 70 -6.36 3.85 15.32
C SER A 70 -5.93 5.05 14.47
N ILE A 71 -5.93 6.25 15.07
CA ILE A 71 -5.43 7.48 14.43
C ILE A 71 -3.92 7.35 14.12
N SER A 72 -3.19 6.50 14.84
CA SER A 72 -1.79 6.22 14.55
C SER A 72 -1.55 5.31 13.33
N ASP A 73 -2.59 4.67 12.78
CA ASP A 73 -2.43 3.78 11.63
C ASP A 73 -2.48 4.52 10.27
N GLY A 74 -2.92 5.79 10.26
CA GLY A 74 -3.10 6.63 9.05
C GLY A 74 -1.90 7.47 8.63
#